data_AF-G5DYU8-F1
#
_entry.id   AF-G5DYU8-F1
#
_cell.length_a   1.000
_cell.length_b   1.000
_cell.length_c   1.000
_cell.angle_alpha   90.00
_cell.angle_beta   90.00
_cell.angle_gamma   90.00
#
_symmetry.space_group_name_H-M   'P 1'
#
loop_
_entity.id
_entity.type
_entity.pdbx_description
1 polymer ?
#
loop_
_entity_poly.entity_id
_entity_poly.type
_entity_poly.pdbx_seq_one_letter_code
_entity_poly.pdbx_strand_id
1 'polypeptide(L)'
;EHLDGLVKKDKVVVFIKGTPAQPMCGFSNAVVQILRMHGVQGYAAYNVLEDQDLRPGVKNYSNWPTIPFVGGCDILLQMHQNGDLVEELKKWGVRSALLDAEPSQEKK
;
A
#
# COMPACT_ATOMS: atom_id res chain seq x y z
N GLU A 1 3.85 -4.36 20.32
CA GLU A 1 4.26 -5.71 19.87
C GLU A 1 3.32 -6.31 18.82
N HIS A 2 2.00 -6.15 18.93
CA HIS A 2 1.03 -6.74 17.98
C HIS A 2 1.22 -6.33 16.50
N LEU A 3 1.40 -5.03 16.23
CA LEU A 3 1.55 -4.51 14.85
C LEU A 3 2.86 -4.90 14.17
N ASP A 4 3.95 -5.00 14.94
CA ASP A 4 5.26 -5.36 14.41
C ASP A 4 5.25 -6.79 13.81
N GLY A 5 4.54 -7.70 14.46
CA GLY A 5 4.32 -9.06 13.93
C GLY A 5 3.49 -9.07 12.64
N LEU A 6 2.47 -8.21 12.54
CA LEU A 6 1.61 -8.14 11.36
C LEU A 6 2.34 -7.56 10.14
N VAL A 7 3.15 -6.51 10.33
CA VAL A 7 3.90 -5.87 9.23
C VAL A 7 5.11 -6.68 8.77
N LYS A 8 5.67 -7.54 9.63
CA LYS A 8 6.80 -8.42 9.26
C LYS A 8 6.37 -9.72 8.60
N LYS A 9 5.08 -10.07 8.69
CA LYS A 9 4.54 -11.33 8.15
C LYS A 9 4.45 -11.32 6.63
N ASP A 10 4.07 -10.18 6.07
CA ASP A 10 3.80 -10.01 4.65
C ASP A 10 4.66 -8.88 4.07
N LYS A 11 5.08 -9.02 2.81
CA LYS A 11 5.93 -8.01 2.14
C LYS A 11 5.21 -6.68 1.93
N VAL A 12 3.89 -6.75 1.75
CA VAL A 12 3.02 -5.60 1.54
C VAL A 12 1.84 -5.78 2.48
N VAL A 13 1.65 -4.81 3.36
CA VAL A 13 0.52 -4.75 4.27
C VAL A 13 -0.29 -3.49 3.99
N VAL A 14 -1.60 -3.49 4.18
CA VAL A 14 -2.40 -2.26 4.11
C VAL A 14 -3.39 -2.24 5.24
N PHE A 15 -3.54 -1.07 5.86
CA PHE A 15 -4.55 -0.80 6.86
C PHE A 15 -5.66 0.02 6.20
N ILE A 16 -6.83 -0.57 6.03
CA ILE A 16 -7.95 0.02 5.31
C ILE A 16 -9.24 -0.02 6.13
N LYS A 17 -10.22 0.78 5.73
CA LYS A 17 -11.59 0.72 6.26
C LYS A 17 -12.42 -0.18 5.35
N GLY A 18 -12.85 -1.33 5.87
CA GLY A 18 -13.49 -2.39 5.09
C GLY A 18 -12.47 -3.40 4.57
N THR A 19 -12.79 -4.06 3.46
CA THR A 19 -11.94 -5.09 2.84
C THR A 19 -11.55 -4.68 1.42
N PRO A 20 -10.51 -5.29 0.81
CA PRO A 20 -10.16 -5.01 -0.58
C PRO A 20 -11.29 -5.29 -1.58
N ALA A 21 -12.19 -6.23 -1.25
CA ALA A 21 -13.39 -6.53 -2.03
C ALA A 21 -14.49 -5.50 -1.80
N GLN A 22 -14.61 -4.97 -0.58
CA GLN A 22 -15.64 -4.02 -0.18
C GLN A 22 -15.01 -2.87 0.64
N PRO A 23 -14.35 -1.90 -0.01
CA PRO A 23 -13.78 -0.76 0.68
C PRO A 23 -14.91 0.17 1.16
N MET A 24 -14.89 0.53 2.43
CA MET A 24 -15.93 1.38 3.07
C MET A 24 -15.53 2.86 3.12
N CYS A 25 -14.43 3.26 2.47
CA CYS A 25 -13.95 4.63 2.44
C CYS A 25 -13.26 4.91 1.10
N GLY A 26 -13.47 6.10 0.52
CA GLY A 26 -12.89 6.50 -0.77
C GLY A 26 -11.36 6.41 -0.79
N PHE A 27 -10.70 6.81 0.30
CA PHE A 27 -9.25 6.67 0.46
C PHE A 27 -8.79 5.21 0.47
N SER A 28 -9.52 4.34 1.17
CA SER A 28 -9.24 2.90 1.17
C SER A 28 -9.45 2.29 -0.20
N ASN A 29 -10.48 2.71 -0.93
CA ASN A 29 -10.70 2.28 -2.30
C ASN A 29 -9.55 2.71 -3.21
N ALA A 30 -9.11 3.96 -3.14
CA ALA A 30 -8.00 4.46 -3.94
C ALA A 30 -6.70 3.65 -3.73
N VAL A 31 -6.35 3.33 -2.48
CA VAL A 31 -5.20 2.46 -2.17
C VAL A 31 -5.32 1.08 -2.84
N VAL A 32 -6.48 0.44 -2.73
CA VAL A 32 -6.74 -0.87 -3.33
C VAL A 32 -6.65 -0.81 -4.86
N GLN A 33 -7.18 0.26 -5.47
CA GLN A 33 -7.11 0.45 -6.92
C GLN A 33 -5.66 0.67 -7.39
N ILE A 34 -4.87 1.48 -6.69
CA ILE A 34 -3.45 1.70 -7.02
C ILE A 34 -2.70 0.37 -6.98
N LEU A 35 -2.81 -0.38 -5.89
CA LEU A 35 -2.16 -1.70 -5.78
C LEU A 35 -2.60 -2.67 -6.88
N ARG A 36 -3.88 -2.65 -7.25
CA ARG A 36 -4.42 -3.45 -8.35
C ARG A 36 -3.85 -3.03 -9.71
N MET A 37 -3.71 -1.73 -9.97
CA MET A 37 -3.09 -1.20 -11.20
C MET A 37 -1.62 -1.64 -11.30
N HIS A 38 -0.89 -1.63 -10.19
CA HIS A 38 0.46 -2.17 -10.11
C HIS A 38 0.52 -3.71 -10.15
N GLY A 39 -0.61 -4.41 -10.23
CA GLY A 39 -0.64 -5.88 -10.27
C GLY A 39 -0.22 -6.55 -8.96
N VAL A 40 -0.24 -5.82 -7.84
CA VAL A 40 0.12 -6.37 -6.53
C VAL A 40 -1.03 -7.23 -6.02
N GLN A 41 -0.89 -8.56 -6.12
CA GLN A 41 -1.90 -9.51 -5.65
C GLN A 41 -1.60 -10.09 -4.26
N GLY A 42 -0.33 -10.12 -3.86
CA GLY A 42 0.12 -10.67 -2.57
C GLY A 42 0.31 -9.58 -1.51
N TYR A 43 -0.79 -9.01 -1.01
CA TYR A 43 -0.76 -8.08 0.12
C TYR A 43 -1.75 -8.48 1.20
N ALA A 44 -1.39 -8.26 2.46
CA ALA A 44 -2.30 -8.44 3.58
C ALA A 44 -3.08 -7.14 3.83
N ALA A 45 -4.40 -7.22 3.87
CA ALA A 45 -5.25 -6.09 4.19
C ALA A 45 -5.91 -6.28 5.56
N TYR A 46 -5.68 -5.34 6.46
CA TYR A 46 -6.26 -5.34 7.80
C TYR A 46 -7.33 -4.26 7.92
N ASN A 47 -8.53 -4.67 8.33
CA ASN A 47 -9.67 -3.77 8.48
C ASN A 47 -9.64 -3.06 9.85
N VAL A 48 -9.34 -1.76 9.85
CA VAL A 48 -9.27 -0.96 11.09
C VAL A 48 -10.63 -0.67 11.72
N LEU A 49 -11.74 -1.06 11.07
CA LEU A 49 -13.09 -0.93 11.62
C LEU A 49 -13.50 -2.16 12.45
N GLU A 50 -12.92 -3.32 12.16
CA GLU A 50 -13.21 -4.56 12.89
C GLU A 50 -12.32 -4.71 14.13
N ASP A 51 -11.09 -4.19 14.07
CA ASP A 51 -10.12 -4.27 15.16
C ASP A 51 -9.88 -2.87 15.77
N GLN A 52 -10.35 -2.69 17.00
CA GLN A 52 -10.24 -1.43 17.72
C GLN A 52 -8.84 -1.15 18.26
N ASP A 53 -7.98 -2.17 18.37
CA ASP A 53 -6.58 -2.05 18.81
C ASP A 53 -5.66 -1.65 17.64
N LEU A 54 -6.03 -1.99 16.40
CA LEU A 54 -5.30 -1.54 15.22
C LEU A 54 -5.33 -0.03 15.06
N ARG A 55 -6.45 0.63 15.34
CA ARG A 55 -6.61 2.08 15.12
C ARG A 55 -5.63 2.95 15.95
N PRO A 56 -5.51 2.78 17.28
CA PRO A 56 -4.50 3.48 18.07
C PRO A 56 -3.09 2.97 17.76
N GLY A 57 -2.94 1.68 17.50
CA GLY A 57 -1.66 1.08 17.18
C GLY A 57 -1.05 1.66 15.90
N VAL A 58 -1.80 1.71 14.79
CA VAL A 58 -1.38 2.31 13.50
C VAL A 58 -1.00 3.78 13.69
N LYS A 59 -1.74 4.54 14.51
CA LYS A 59 -1.43 5.94 14.82
C LYS A 59 -0.13 6.11 15.64
N ASN A 60 0.21 5.15 16.48
CA ASN A 60 1.48 5.15 17.22
C ASN A 60 2.63 4.58 16.38
N TYR A 61 2.33 3.69 15.43
CA TYR A 61 3.29 3.07 14.51
C TYR A 61 3.65 3.96 13.31
N SER A 62 2.86 5.00 13.04
CA SER A 62 2.98 5.86 11.86
C SER A 62 4.22 6.74 11.78
N ASN A 63 5.22 6.52 12.64
CA ASN A 63 6.53 7.15 12.63
C ASN A 63 7.62 6.26 12.01
N TRP A 64 7.26 5.17 11.31
CA TRP A 64 8.19 4.13 10.85
C TRP A 64 8.33 4.04 9.31
N PRO A 65 9.56 3.93 8.76
CA PRO A 65 9.86 4.02 7.32
C PRO A 65 9.96 2.64 6.64
N THR A 66 8.93 1.80 6.73
CA THR A 66 8.88 0.55 5.94
C THR A 66 7.64 0.58 5.07
N ILE A 67 7.70 0.03 3.85
CA ILE A 67 6.55 -0.08 2.97
C ILE A 67 5.55 -1.04 3.61
N PRO A 68 4.69 -0.49 4.46
CA PRO A 68 3.37 -0.06 4.06
C PRO A 68 2.94 1.29 4.67
N PHE A 69 3.91 2.09 5.12
CA PHE A 69 3.69 3.35 5.83
C PHE A 69 4.14 4.57 5.01
N VAL A 70 3.79 4.59 3.72
CA VAL A 70 3.91 5.81 2.94
C VAL A 70 2.68 6.69 3.19
N GLY A 71 2.59 7.25 4.40
CA GLY A 71 1.56 8.20 4.82
C GLY A 71 0.11 7.85 4.48
N GLY A 72 -0.76 8.87 4.49
CA GLY A 72 -2.13 8.73 4.03
C GLY A 72 -2.21 8.34 2.55
N CYS A 73 -3.42 8.04 2.07
CA CYS A 73 -3.71 7.76 0.66
C CYS A 73 -3.06 8.76 -0.31
N ASP A 74 -2.90 10.02 0.10
CA ASP A 74 -2.31 11.09 -0.68
C ASP A 74 -0.85 10.81 -1.07
N ILE A 75 -0.02 10.31 -0.16
CA ILE A 75 1.39 10.06 -0.49
C ILE A 75 1.53 8.85 -1.41
N LEU A 76 0.73 7.80 -1.19
CA LEU A 76 0.70 6.65 -2.10
C LEU A 76 0.27 7.08 -3.52
N LEU A 77 -0.70 7.98 -3.63
CA LEU A 77 -1.12 8.55 -4.91
C LEU A 77 -0.01 9.37 -5.56
N GLN A 78 0.71 10.20 -4.79
CA GLN A 78 1.86 10.95 -5.30
C GLN A 78 2.98 10.02 -5.78
N MET A 79 3.32 8.99 -5.02
CA MET A 79 4.35 8.02 -5.43
C MET A 79 3.94 7.22 -6.66
N HIS A 80 2.64 6.92 -6.80
CA HIS A 80 2.08 6.32 -8.01
C HIS A 80 2.26 7.25 -9.22
N GLN A 81 1.92 8.54 -9.07
CA GLN A 81 2.02 9.52 -10.16
C GLN A 81 3.47 9.82 -10.57
N ASN A 82 4.38 9.87 -9.61
CA ASN A 82 5.79 10.19 -9.85
C ASN A 82 6.64 8.97 -10.24
N GLY A 83 6.08 7.76 -10.18
CA GLY A 83 6.79 6.51 -10.46
C GLY A 83 7.61 5.96 -9.30
N ASP A 84 7.76 6.70 -8.18
CA ASP A 84 8.51 6.26 -6.99
C ASP A 84 7.98 4.94 -6.42
N LEU A 85 6.66 4.71 -6.50
CA LEU A 85 6.02 3.49 -6.03
C LEU A 85 6.53 2.26 -6.78
N VAL A 86 6.84 2.40 -8.08
CA VAL A 86 7.35 1.30 -8.90
C VAL A 86 8.75 0.88 -8.43
N GLU A 87 9.62 1.85 -8.20
CA GLU A 87 10.99 1.62 -7.73
C GLU A 87 11.01 1.04 -6.31
N GLU A 88 10.12 1.51 -5.44
CA GLU A 88 9.91 0.95 -4.11
C GLU A 88 9.43 -0.50 -4.18
N LEU A 89 8.37 -0.82 -4.95
CA LEU A 89 7.89 -2.20 -5.12
C LEU A 89 9.01 -3.12 -5.64
N LYS A 90 9.84 -2.64 -6.57
CA LYS A 90 10.97 -3.37 -7.13
C LYS A 90 12.02 -3.75 -6.08
N LYS A 91 12.35 -2.85 -5.15
CA LYS A 91 13.28 -3.14 -4.04
C LYS A 91 12.81 -4.29 -3.15
N TRP A 92 11.49 -4.43 -2.99
CA TRP A 92 10.87 -5.51 -2.21
C TRP A 92 10.59 -6.77 -3.04
N GLY A 93 11.04 -6.80 -4.29
CA GLY A 93 10.88 -7.92 -5.22
C GLY A 93 9.45 -8.07 -5.73
N VAL A 94 8.64 -7.01 -5.70
CA VAL A 94 7.31 -6.95 -6.30
C VAL A 94 7.43 -6.24 -7.64
N ARG A 95 7.17 -6.96 -8.74
CA ARG A 95 7.17 -6.37 -10.08
C ARG A 95 5.84 -5.67 -10.32
N SER A 96 5.89 -4.37 -10.60
CA SER A 96 4.72 -3.58 -10.99
C SER A 96 4.28 -3.93 -12.41
N ALA A 97 3.01 -4.28 -12.59
CA ALA A 97 2.41 -4.52 -13.91
C ALA A 97 2.39 -3.27 -14.82
N LEU A 98 2.47 -2.07 -14.25
CA LEU A 98 2.55 -0.83 -15.04
C LEU A 98 3.86 -0.72 -15.84
N LEU A 99 4.94 -1.40 -15.41
CA LEU A 99 6.19 -1.45 -16.17
C LEU A 99 6.02 -2.18 -17.51
N ASP A 100 5.06 -3.09 -17.58
CA ASP A 100 4.76 -3.86 -18.80
C ASP A 100 3.76 -3.12 -19.70
N ALA A 101 3.12 -2.05 -19.19
CA ALA A 101 2.11 -1.26 -19.88
C ALA A 101 2.63 0.04 -20.50
N GLU A 102 3.89 0.41 -20.27
CA GLU A 102 4.50 1.58 -20.92
C GLU A 102 5.13 1.21 -22.28
N PRO A 103 4.57 1.67 -23.42
CA PRO A 103 5.38 1.88 -24.60
C PRO A 103 6.29 3.09 -24.34
N SER A 104 7.59 2.86 -24.24
CA SER A 104 8.68 3.80 -24.55
C SER A 104 8.32 5.30 -24.39
N GLN A 105 8.56 5.89 -23.22
CA GLN A 105 8.65 7.35 -23.10
C GLN A 105 10.11 7.76 -22.90
N GLU A 106 10.72 7.97 -24.05
CA GLU A 106 11.88 8.80 -24.38
C GLU A 106 12.43 9.72 -23.25
N LYS A 107 13.68 9.49 -22.86
CA LYS A 107 14.57 10.59 -22.46
C LYS A 107 15.68 10.73 -23.49
N LYS A 108 15.43 11.67 -24.40
CA LYS A 108 16.40 12.40 -25.20
C LYS A 108 17.41 13.15 -24.30
#